data_AF-A0A2T4JP29-F1
#
_entry.id   AF-A0A2T4JP29-F1
#
_cell.length_a   1.000
_cell.length_b   1.000
_cell.length_c   1.000
_cell.angle_alpha   90.00
_cell.angle_beta   90.00
_cell.angle_gamma   90.00
#
_symmetry.space_group_name_H-M   'P 1'
#
loop_
_entity.id
_entity.type
_entity.pdbx_description
1 polymer ?
#
loop_
_entity_poly.entity_id
_entity_poly.type
_entity_poly.pdbx_seq_one_letter_code
_entity_poly.pdbx_strand_id
1 'polypeptide(L)'
;MSKYDDLPREQLIELLEKRERTKKLGLVWERDEIEADNAVDANFVIATIIPELSDEQTPWRNMVIEGDNYDALRWLRMTMAGQIKCIYIDPPYNTGAKDWVYNDHYVNLEDTYSTRLGWSFCSGV
;
A
#
# COMPACT_ATOMS: atom_id res chain seq x y z
N MET A 1 18.20 -10.04 21.19
CA MET A 1 18.03 -11.34 21.89
C MET A 1 16.57 -11.72 21.78
N SER A 2 16.27 -12.84 21.15
CA SER A 2 14.91 -13.34 21.05
C SER A 2 14.51 -13.91 22.41
N LYS A 3 13.25 -13.75 22.82
CA LYS A 3 12.73 -14.23 24.12
C LYS A 3 12.80 -15.76 24.30
N TYR A 4 13.25 -16.48 23.28
CA TYR A 4 13.22 -17.94 23.20
C TYR A 4 14.61 -18.58 23.21
N ASP A 5 15.68 -17.78 23.20
CA ASP A 5 17.06 -18.24 23.01
C ASP A 5 17.56 -19.15 24.16
N ASP A 6 17.01 -18.97 25.37
CA ASP A 6 17.42 -19.72 26.57
C ASP A 6 16.50 -20.90 26.91
N LEU A 7 15.48 -21.20 26.08
CA LEU A 7 14.51 -22.25 26.38
C LEU A 7 14.99 -23.64 25.93
N PRO A 8 14.86 -24.67 26.78
CA PRO A 8 15.13 -26.04 26.36
C PRO A 8 14.11 -26.50 25.32
N ARG A 9 14.55 -27.40 24.42
CA ARG A 9 13.77 -27.91 23.28
C ARG A 9 12.36 -28.37 23.64
N GLU A 10 12.18 -29.02 24.78
CA GLU A 10 10.88 -29.52 25.23
C GLU A 10 9.88 -28.38 25.53
N GLN A 11 10.35 -27.31 26.16
CA GLN A 11 9.50 -26.14 26.45
C GLN A 11 9.12 -25.38 25.18
N LEU A 12 10.01 -25.35 24.18
CA LEU A 12 9.71 -24.79 22.86
C LEU A 12 8.60 -25.58 22.15
N ILE A 13 8.66 -26.91 22.20
CA ILE A 13 7.63 -27.78 21.62
C ILE A 13 6.29 -27.54 22.32
N GLU A 14 6.27 -27.50 23.65
CA GLU A 14 5.04 -27.26 24.41
C GLU A 14 4.40 -25.89 24.10
N LEU A 15 5.22 -24.84 23.97
CA LEU A 15 4.77 -23.51 23.59
C LEU A 15 4.20 -23.47 22.17
N LEU A 16 4.84 -24.15 21.21
CA LEU A 16 4.34 -24.26 19.84
C LEU A 16 3.00 -24.99 19.80
N GLU A 17 2.88 -26.13 20.47
CA GLU A 17 1.62 -26.87 20.52
C GLU A 17 0.50 -26.05 21.18
N LYS A 18 0.83 -25.30 22.25
CA LYS A 18 -0.12 -24.40 22.89
C LYS A 18 -0.57 -23.29 21.93
N ARG A 19 0.35 -22.74 21.13
CA ARG A 19 0.04 -21.71 20.12
C ARG A 19 -0.82 -22.27 18.99
N GLU A 20 -0.52 -23.47 18.51
CA GLU A 20 -1.31 -24.20 17.49
C GLU A 20 -2.73 -24.49 17.98
N ARG A 21 -2.90 -24.96 19.22
CA ARG A 21 -4.21 -25.19 19.86
C ARG A 21 -5.05 -23.91 20.01
N THR A 22 -4.38 -22.76 20.09
CA THR A 22 -5.03 -21.45 20.30
C THR A 22 -5.19 -20.66 19.00
N LYS A 23 -4.89 -21.24 17.83
CA LYS A 23 -4.94 -20.51 16.56
C LYS A 23 -6.33 -19.90 16.35
N LYS A 24 -6.36 -18.56 16.38
CA LYS A 24 -7.52 -17.77 15.95
C LYS A 24 -7.76 -18.07 14.48
N LEU A 25 -9.01 -18.37 14.12
CA LEU A 25 -9.42 -18.47 12.72
C LEU A 25 -9.10 -17.13 12.05
N GLY A 26 -8.30 -17.16 10.98
CA GLY A 26 -7.87 -15.97 10.26
C GLY A 26 -6.66 -16.24 9.38
N LEU A 27 -6.40 -15.31 8.45
CA LEU A 27 -5.13 -15.26 7.73
C LEU A 27 -4.07 -14.76 8.72
N VAL A 28 -3.00 -15.53 8.90
CA VAL A 28 -1.88 -15.20 9.79
C VAL A 28 -0.61 -15.25 8.96
N TRP A 29 0.10 -14.13 8.91
CA TRP A 29 1.43 -14.02 8.32
C TRP A 29 2.37 -13.47 9.36
N GLU A 30 3.65 -13.85 9.27
CA GLU A 30 4.69 -13.22 10.07
C GLU A 30 4.80 -11.77 9.61
N ARG A 31 4.21 -10.87 10.39
CA ARG A 31 4.44 -9.45 10.25
C ARG A 31 5.67 -9.15 11.08
N ASP A 32 6.74 -8.73 10.42
CA ASP A 32 7.57 -7.73 11.07
C ASP A 32 6.65 -6.51 11.24
N GLU A 33 6.38 -6.11 12.47
CA GLU A 33 5.72 -4.84 12.74
C GLU A 33 6.73 -3.76 12.34
N ILE A 34 6.80 -3.46 11.04
CA ILE A 34 7.73 -2.49 10.49
C ILE A 34 7.40 -1.16 11.15
N GLU A 35 8.44 -0.52 11.71
CA GLU A 35 8.45 0.85 12.22
C GLU A 35 7.69 1.83 11.31
N ALA A 36 7.65 1.56 10.00
CA ALA A 36 6.90 2.28 8.97
C ALA A 36 5.39 2.41 9.26
N ASP A 37 4.70 1.36 9.71
CA ASP A 37 3.25 1.42 10.03
C ASP A 37 2.97 2.36 11.22
N ASN A 38 3.94 2.47 12.15
CA ASN A 38 3.85 3.33 13.34
C ASN A 38 4.44 4.74 13.10
N ALA A 39 5.32 4.91 12.12
CA ALA A 39 5.96 6.18 11.77
C ALA A 39 5.11 7.06 10.84
N VAL A 40 3.97 6.55 10.36
CA VAL A 40 3.03 7.32 9.56
C VAL A 40 2.28 8.32 10.42
N ASP A 41 2.87 9.49 10.70
CA ASP A 41 2.11 10.76 10.83
C ASP A 41 2.98 12.01 11.07
N ALA A 42 4.20 12.09 10.53
CA ALA A 42 4.95 13.35 10.53
C ALA A 42 4.75 14.18 9.25
N ASN A 43 4.70 13.53 8.08
CA ASN A 43 4.63 14.21 6.78
C ASN A 43 3.37 13.77 6.03
N PHE A 44 2.36 14.64 6.00
CA PHE A 44 1.16 14.45 5.19
C PHE A 44 1.31 15.20 3.86
N VAL A 45 1.09 14.51 2.75
CA VAL A 45 1.15 15.09 1.40
C VAL A 45 -0.25 15.54 0.97
N ILE A 46 -0.38 16.79 0.51
CA ILE A 46 -1.63 17.37 0.01
C ILE A 46 -1.56 17.49 -1.51
N ALA A 47 -2.61 17.09 -2.21
CA ALA A 47 -2.70 17.28 -3.65
C ALA A 47 -2.87 18.77 -4.00
N THR A 48 -2.15 19.23 -5.03
CA THR A 48 -2.31 20.57 -5.60
C THR A 48 -3.14 20.48 -6.88
N ILE A 49 -4.15 21.34 -7.02
CA ILE A 49 -4.94 21.43 -8.25
C ILE A 49 -4.16 22.25 -9.27
N ILE A 50 -4.02 21.73 -10.48
CA ILE A 50 -3.38 22.40 -11.62
C ILE A 50 -4.47 22.65 -12.68
N PRO A 51 -5.16 23.81 -12.66
CA PRO A 51 -6.28 24.09 -13.56
C PRO A 51 -5.89 24.07 -15.05
N GLU A 52 -4.63 24.36 -15.35
CA GLU A 52 -4.11 24.45 -16.72
C GLU A 52 -4.06 23.11 -17.45
N LEU A 53 -4.10 22.00 -16.71
CA LEU A 53 -4.14 20.64 -17.28
C LEU A 53 -5.57 20.13 -17.54
N SER A 54 -6.58 20.95 -17.25
CA SER A 54 -7.96 20.58 -17.53
C SER A 54 -8.42 21.10 -18.88
N ASP A 55 -9.06 20.22 -19.66
CA ASP A 55 -9.75 20.57 -20.90
C ASP A 55 -11.15 21.17 -20.63
N GLU A 56 -11.64 21.14 -19.38
CA GLU A 56 -12.99 21.59 -19.00
C GLU A 56 -12.97 22.74 -17.99
N GLN A 57 -14.04 23.54 -18.00
CA GLN A 57 -14.26 24.61 -17.01
C GLN A 57 -14.84 24.04 -15.71
N THR A 58 -14.55 24.70 -14.59
CA THR A 58 -15.00 24.26 -13.26
C THR A 58 -16.54 24.38 -13.13
N PRO A 59 -17.22 23.48 -12.37
CA PRO A 59 -16.68 22.38 -11.56
C PRO A 59 -16.38 21.11 -12.36
N TRP A 60 -15.25 20.48 -12.07
CA TRP A 60 -14.84 19.23 -12.73
C TRP A 60 -15.58 18.01 -12.19
N ARG A 61 -15.90 17.07 -13.09
CA ARG A 61 -16.56 15.81 -12.74
C ARG A 61 -15.56 14.68 -12.45
N ASN A 62 -14.41 14.71 -13.12
CA ASN A 62 -13.39 13.67 -13.05
C ASN A 62 -12.07 14.29 -12.56
N MET A 63 -11.22 13.49 -11.94
CA MET A 63 -9.92 13.89 -11.44
C MET A 63 -8.88 12.81 -11.75
N VAL A 64 -7.68 13.25 -12.09
CA VAL A 64 -6.48 12.41 -12.16
C VAL A 64 -5.53 12.89 -11.09
N ILE A 65 -4.97 11.96 -10.30
CA ILE A 65 -4.00 12.25 -9.25
C ILE A 65 -2.68 11.62 -9.66
N GLU A 66 -1.63 12.43 -9.73
CA GLU A 66 -0.26 11.97 -9.95
C GLU A 66 0.48 11.93 -8.60
N GLY A 67 1.07 10.79 -8.26
CA GLY A 67 1.79 10.58 -7.01
C GLY A 67 1.79 9.11 -6.56
N ASP A 68 2.33 8.88 -5.37
CA ASP A 68 2.26 7.57 -4.73
C ASP A 68 0.81 7.23 -4.33
N ASN A 69 0.42 5.96 -4.51
CA ASN A 69 -0.96 5.53 -4.27
C ASN A 69 -1.34 5.64 -2.78
N TYR A 70 -0.40 5.48 -1.85
CA TYR A 70 -0.64 5.57 -0.43
C TYR A 70 -1.01 6.99 -0.01
N ASP A 71 -0.23 7.97 -0.44
CA ASP A 71 -0.49 9.38 -0.15
C ASP A 71 -1.74 9.91 -0.85
N ALA A 72 -1.97 9.50 -2.10
CA ALA A 72 -3.21 9.84 -2.82
C ALA A 72 -4.45 9.33 -2.07
N LEU A 73 -4.41 8.09 -1.56
CA LEU A 73 -5.52 7.51 -0.78
C LEU A 73 -5.67 8.18 0.59
N ARG A 74 -4.57 8.58 1.26
CA ARG A 74 -4.62 9.38 2.50
C ARG A 74 -5.31 10.72 2.27
N TRP A 75 -4.99 11.41 1.17
CA TRP A 75 -5.65 12.66 0.78
C TRP A 75 -7.14 12.46 0.44
N LEU A 76 -7.47 11.45 -0.38
CA LEU A 76 -8.86 11.11 -0.73
C LEU A 76 -9.70 10.73 0.50
N ARG A 77 -9.11 10.09 1.50
CA ARG A 77 -9.78 9.80 2.76
C ARG A 77 -10.24 11.08 3.47
N MET A 78 -9.50 12.19 3.37
CA MET A 78 -9.90 13.44 4.01
C MET A 78 -11.03 14.14 3.25
N THR A 79 -11.04 14.10 1.92
CA THR A 79 -11.96 14.87 1.08
C THR A 79 -13.20 14.09 0.65
N MET A 80 -13.10 12.76 0.52
CA MET A 80 -14.11 11.89 -0.13
C MET A 80 -14.46 10.63 0.68
N ALA A 81 -14.19 10.61 1.99
CA ALA A 81 -14.55 9.47 2.84
C ALA A 81 -16.03 9.12 2.73
N GLY A 82 -16.32 7.83 2.47
CA GLY A 82 -17.67 7.30 2.34
C GLY A 82 -18.38 7.65 1.03
N GLN A 83 -17.73 8.34 0.09
CA GLN A 83 -18.33 8.77 -1.18
C GLN A 83 -17.99 7.83 -2.35
N ILE A 84 -16.97 6.97 -2.19
CA ILE A 84 -16.50 6.07 -3.25
C ILE A 84 -17.41 4.83 -3.32
N LYS A 85 -18.11 4.66 -4.44
CA LYS A 85 -19.02 3.54 -4.68
C LYS A 85 -18.33 2.25 -5.12
N CYS A 86 -17.29 2.37 -5.93
CA CYS A 86 -16.59 1.24 -6.53
C CYS A 86 -15.10 1.58 -6.67
N ILE A 87 -14.24 0.60 -6.42
CA ILE A 87 -12.80 0.69 -6.59
C ILE A 87 -12.38 -0.43 -7.53
N TYR A 88 -11.66 -0.09 -8.59
CA TYR A 88 -11.03 -1.04 -9.50
C TYR A 88 -9.51 -0.87 -9.41
N ILE A 89 -8.79 -1.95 -9.09
CA ILE A 89 -7.33 -1.98 -9.02
C ILE A 89 -6.83 -3.22 -9.76
N ASP A 90 -5.74 -3.06 -10.50
CA ASP A 90 -5.00 -4.15 -11.13
C ASP A 90 -3.54 -4.12 -10.62
N PRO A 91 -3.31 -4.57 -9.37
CA PRO A 91 -1.97 -4.56 -8.79
C PRO A 91 -1.07 -5.60 -9.46
N PRO A 92 0.26 -5.41 -9.46
CA PRO A 92 1.18 -6.40 -9.98
C PRO A 92 1.03 -7.73 -9.22
N TYR A 93 0.81 -8.83 -9.95
CA TYR A 93 0.67 -10.16 -9.35
C TYR A 93 2.04 -10.76 -9.00
N ASN A 94 2.16 -11.31 -7.79
CA ASN A 94 3.37 -11.99 -7.32
C ASN A 94 3.58 -13.37 -7.95
N THR A 95 3.74 -13.40 -9.27
CA THR A 95 3.82 -14.62 -10.09
C THR A 95 5.22 -15.25 -10.11
N GLY A 96 6.16 -14.74 -9.32
CA GLY A 96 7.52 -15.30 -9.20
C GLY A 96 8.46 -14.96 -10.37
N ALA A 97 8.04 -14.14 -11.33
CA ALA A 97 8.96 -13.50 -12.25
C ALA A 97 9.83 -12.49 -11.47
N LYS A 98 11.15 -12.71 -11.48
CA LYS A 98 12.17 -12.05 -10.63
C LYS A 98 12.34 -10.54 -10.83
N ASP A 99 11.46 -9.88 -11.56
CA ASP A 99 11.67 -8.51 -12.04
C ASP A 99 10.96 -7.44 -11.20
N TRP A 100 10.35 -7.80 -10.07
CA TRP A 100 9.78 -6.80 -9.17
C TRP A 100 10.25 -7.04 -7.73
N VAL A 101 11.06 -6.09 -7.28
CA VAL A 101 11.42 -5.90 -5.88
C VAL A 101 10.58 -4.72 -5.40
N TYR A 102 9.90 -4.88 -4.26
CA TYR A 102 9.20 -3.78 -3.61
C TYR A 102 10.26 -2.74 -3.20
N ASN A 103 10.26 -1.57 -3.86
CA ASN A 103 11.21 -0.52 -3.54
C ASN A 103 10.66 0.30 -2.36
N ASP A 104 10.81 -0.22 -1.15
CA ASP A 104 10.48 0.49 0.10
C ASP A 104 11.48 1.63 0.42
N HIS A 105 12.50 1.84 -0.41
CA HIS A 105 13.45 2.92 -0.23
C HIS A 105 12.97 4.20 -0.93
N TYR A 106 12.58 5.16 -0.09
CA TYR A 106 12.29 6.55 -0.39
C TYR A 106 13.11 7.12 -1.56
N VAL A 107 12.37 7.58 -2.58
CA VAL A 107 12.67 8.62 -3.57
C VAL A 107 14.16 8.98 -3.74
N ASN A 108 14.81 8.43 -4.77
CA ASN A 108 15.99 9.11 -5.30
C ASN A 108 15.52 10.32 -6.13
N LEU A 109 16.18 11.45 -5.95
CA LEU A 109 15.95 12.70 -6.70
C LEU A 109 16.14 12.56 -8.23
N GLU A 110 16.64 11.41 -8.69
CA GLU A 110 16.93 11.11 -10.11
C GLU A 110 15.99 10.04 -10.71
N ASP A 111 15.07 9.46 -9.94
CA ASP A 111 14.10 8.46 -10.44
C ASP A 111 12.95 9.15 -11.18
N THR A 112 13.30 9.77 -12.30
CA THR A 112 12.33 10.14 -13.33
C THR A 112 12.09 8.88 -14.16
N TYR A 113 10.84 8.40 -14.22
CA TYR A 113 10.35 7.31 -15.09
C TYR A 113 10.68 5.86 -14.67
N SER A 114 9.75 5.20 -13.97
CA SER A 114 9.26 3.86 -14.37
C SER A 114 8.06 3.40 -13.52
N THR A 115 6.87 3.94 -13.81
CA THR A 115 5.60 3.26 -13.52
C THR A 115 4.86 3.07 -14.83
N ARG A 116 5.35 2.12 -15.63
CA ARG A 116 4.66 1.65 -16.85
C ARG A 116 3.57 0.66 -16.44
N LEU A 117 2.44 1.17 -15.94
CA LEU A 117 1.18 0.42 -15.95
C LEU A 117 0.38 0.91 -17.15
N GLY A 118 0.26 0.04 -18.16
CA GLY A 118 -0.42 0.34 -19.41
C GLY A 118 -1.89 0.67 -19.17
N TRP A 119 -2.29 1.89 -19.51
CA TRP A 119 -3.70 2.27 -19.60
C TRP A 119 -4.15 2.03 -21.04
N SER A 120 -5.01 1.03 -21.24
CA SER A 120 -5.79 0.91 -22.47
C SER A 120 -7.09 1.69 -22.29
N PHE A 121 -7.24 2.76 -23.07
CA PHE A 121 -8.45 3.55 -23.17
C PHE A 121 -9.55 2.71 -23.86
N CYS A 122 -10.61 2.35 -23.15
CA CYS A 122 -11.84 1.83 -23.78
C CYS A 122 -12.75 3.01 -24.12
N SER A 123 -12.74 3.45 -25.38
CA SER A 123 -13.87 4.21 -25.92
C SER A 123 -15.04 3.25 -26.16
N GLY A 124 -16.19 3.54 -25.58
CA GLY A 124 -17.41 2.78 -25.84
C GLY A 124 -18.62 3.45 -25.23
N VAL A 125 -19.32 4.20 -26.09
CA VAL A 125 -20.65 4.86 -25.99
C VAL A 125 -20.89 5.92 -24.91
#